data_AF-A0A2D9AAU6-F1
#
_entry.id   AF-A0A2D9AAU6-F1
#
_cell.length_a   1.000
_cell.length_b   1.000
_cell.length_c   1.000
_cell.angle_alpha   90.00
_cell.angle_beta   90.00
_cell.angle_gamma   90.00
#
_symmetry.space_group_name_H-M   'P 1'
#
loop_
_entity.id
_entity.type
_entity.pdbx_description
1 polymer ?
#
loop_
_entity_poly.entity_id
_entity_poly.type
_entity_poly.pdbx_seq_one_letter_code
_entity_poly.pdbx_strand_id
1 'polypeptide(L)' 'MEDAEARGANAVIGLHFQTSMIQNGAAEMLCYGTGVIVEADD' A
#
# COMPACT_ATOMS: atom_id res chain seq x y z
N MET A 1 2.78 -2.80 -4.46
CA MET A 1 2.02 -2.57 -5.71
C MET A 1 1.76 -3.88 -6.41
N GLU A 2 2.78 -4.72 -6.60
CA GLU A 2 2.64 -6.06 -7.21
C GLU A 2 1.48 -6.91 -6.65
N ASP A 3 1.24 -6.94 -5.33
CA ASP A 3 0.10 -7.66 -4.74
C ASP A 3 -1.26 -7.12 -5.21
N ALA A 4 -1.41 -5.80 -5.28
CA ALA A 4 -2.64 -5.17 -5.75
C ALA A 4 -2.84 -5.41 -7.25
N GLU A 5 -1.77 -5.31 -8.05
CA GLU A 5 -1.77 -5.58 -9.49
C GLU A 5 -2.10 -7.05 -9.79
N ALA A 6 -1.52 -8.00 -9.05
CA ALA A 6 -1.82 -9.43 -9.17
C ALA A 6 -3.29 -9.75 -8.87
N ARG A 7 -3.98 -8.86 -8.14
CA ARG A 7 -5.41 -8.94 -7.81
C ARG A 7 -6.28 -8.11 -8.76
N GLY A 8 -5.72 -7.54 -9.82
CA GLY A 8 -6.43 -6.79 -10.86
C GLY A 8 -6.71 -5.33 -10.55
N ALA A 9 -6.13 -4.77 -9.48
CA ALA A 9 -6.26 -3.34 -9.19
C ALA A 9 -5.45 -2.49 -10.17
N ASN A 10 -5.95 -1.30 -10.52
CA ASN A 10 -5.24 -0.30 -11.32
C ASN A 10 -4.77 0.91 -10.50
N ALA A 11 -5.16 1.00 -9.23
CA ALA A 11 -4.73 2.01 -8.29
C ALA A 11 -4.71 1.47 -6.85
N VAL A 12 -4.00 2.16 -5.96
CA VAL A 12 -4.05 1.93 -4.51
C VAL A 12 -4.40 3.23 -3.81
N ILE A 13 -5.46 3.21 -2.99
CA ILE A 13 -5.94 4.37 -2.23
C ILE A 13 -5.78 4.16 -0.73
N GLY A 14 -5.81 5.26 0.03
CA GLY A 14 -5.69 5.22 1.49
C GLY A 14 -4.35 4.65 1.94
N LEU A 15 -3.28 4.98 1.21
CA LEU A 15 -1.96 4.42 1.45
C LEU A 15 -1.38 5.01 2.73
N HIS A 16 -1.01 4.15 3.68
CA HIS A 16 -0.48 4.53 4.97
C HIS A 16 0.93 3.98 5.14
N PHE A 17 1.85 4.88 5.48
CA PHE A 17 3.23 4.55 5.78
C PHE A 17 3.43 4.63 7.29
N GLN A 18 3.90 3.52 7.87
CA GLN A 18 4.26 3.47 9.27
C GLN A 18 5.67 2.94 9.43
N THR A 19 6.35 3.44 10.44
CA THR A 19 7.62 2.87 10.91
C THR A 19 7.53 2.57 12.39
N SER A 20 8.20 1.51 12.81
CA SER A 20 8.33 1.14 14.22
C SER A 20 9.76 0.71 14.50
N MET A 21 10.38 1.27 15.54
CA MET A 21 11.67 0.78 16.03
C MET A 21 11.46 -0.59 16.66
N ILE A 22 12.18 -1.59 16.17
CA ILE A 22 12.09 -2.98 16.65
C ILE A 22 13.31 -3.37 17.49
N GLN A 23 14.50 -2.84 17.15
CA GLN A 23 15.72 -2.99 17.94
C GLN A 23 16.61 -1.73 17.78
N ASN A 24 17.71 -1.68 18.53
CA ASN A 24 18.68 -0.58 18.35
C ASN A 24 19.27 -0.62 16.94
N GLY A 25 19.04 0.44 16.17
CA GLY A 25 19.46 0.54 14.77
C GLY A 25 18.62 -0.25 13.76
N ALA A 26 17.52 -0.87 14.18
CA ALA A 26 16.60 -1.59 13.29
C ALA A 26 15.17 -1.06 13.43
N ALA A 27 14.56 -0.72 12.29
CA ALA A 27 13.17 -0.28 12.21
C ALA A 27 12.41 -1.12 11.18
N GLU A 28 11.18 -1.46 11.51
CA GLU A 28 10.20 -1.97 10.56
C GLU A 28 9.60 -0.81 9.77
N MET A 29 9.31 -1.06 8.50
CA MET A 29 8.55 -0.17 7.64
C MET A 29 7.35 -0.96 7.12
N LEU A 30 6.15 -0.50 7.45
CA LEU A 30 4.90 -1.11 7.03
C LEU A 30 4.16 -0.13 6.11
N CYS A 31 3.77 -0.62 4.94
CA CYS A 31 3.02 0.13 3.94
C CYS A 31 1.79 -0.68 3.54
N TYR A 32 0.60 -0.11 3.72
CA TYR A 32 -0.64 -0.77 3.32
C TYR A 32 -1.66 0.24 2.78
N GLY A 33 -2.61 -0.25 2.01
CA GLY A 33 -3.69 0.54 1.43
C GLY A 33 -4.71 -0.40 0.79
N THR A 34 -5.68 0.17 0.07
CA THR A 34 -6.73 -0.59 -0.61
C THR A 34 -6.50 -0.55 -2.12
N GLY A 35 -6.30 -1.72 -2.74
CA GLY A 35 -6.28 -1.84 -4.20
C GLY A 35 -7.68 -1.67 -4.76
N VAL A 36 -7.84 -0.83 -5.77
CA VAL A 36 -9.13 -0.49 -6.42
C VAL A 36 -9.00 -0.51 -7.94
N ILE A 37 -10.15 -0.58 -8.63
CA ILE A 37 -10.27 -0.29 -10.06
C ILE A 37 -11.00 1.05 -10.17
N VAL A 38 -10.33 2.04 -10.74
CA VAL A 38 -10.92 3.36 -11.01
C VAL A 38 -11.56 3.35 -12.40
N GLU A 39 -12.79 3.85 -12.48
CA GLU A 39 -13.51 4.14 -13.72
C GLU A 39 -13.48 5.66 -13.95
N ALA A 40 -13.43 6.08 -15.22
CA ALA A 40 -13.56 7.49 -15.55
C ALA A 40 -15.04 7.88 -15.45
N ASP A 41 -15.31 9.06 -14.90
CA ASP A 41 -16.64 9.67 -15.02
C ASP A 41 -16.84 10.15 -16.48
N ASP A 42 -18.04 9.92 -17.03
CA ASP A 42 -18.46 10.37 -18.37
C ASP A 42 -18.58 11.91 -18.49
#